data_AF-A0A3D5SUJ1-F1
#
_entry.id   AF-A0A3D5SUJ1-F1
#
_cell.length_a   1.000
_cell.length_b   1.000
_cell.length_c   1.000
_cell.angle_alpha   90.00
_cell.angle_beta   90.00
_cell.angle_gamma   90.00
#
_symmetry.space_group_name_H-M   'P 1'
#
loop_
_entity.id
_entity.type
_entity.pdbx_description
1 polymer ?
#
loop_
_entity_poly.entity_id
_entity_poly.type
_entity_poly.pdbx_seq_one_letter_code
_entity_poly.pdbx_strand_id
1 'polypeptide(L)'
;MSTWRRGPAIALAVATLASGGSWADVAIEQVTTAKLAPATPHRVYVTDVAISHIVDGRVHVVDGDSLKYLGMIASAYAGQTTLSQDGREFYVATTYYSRLSRGERTDVVDIYDTATLAQVGEIPIPPKHAQALNYKGILRTTRDGRFLLVQNATPATSVSVVDLKARKFVAEIPTPGCWTVIPSQSAPQRFAALCGDGSLLVVTLDGDGRQAKMARSAKFFDPDDDPLFVQSENLGDEHLFVSFKGKVYSADLSQETPRFGSPWSLVTPAEAKKNWRPGGYQPIAVHRGTHRLFVTMHPNGKEGSHKDPAQEIWVFDFDSKARIQRVKGANAVSISASQDDKPLLFALDGKNMGLVVFEAANKLVQKRRLDPLAETAFLLETQP
;
A
#
# COMPACT_ATOMS: atom_id res chain seq x y z
N MET A 1 76.88 77.18 -8.67
CA MET A 1 76.25 77.76 -7.46
C MET A 1 75.48 76.68 -6.74
N SER A 2 75.69 76.57 -5.42
CA SER A 2 74.89 75.81 -4.44
C SER A 2 74.99 74.28 -4.45
N THR A 3 75.94 73.78 -3.67
CA THR A 3 75.93 72.45 -3.02
C THR A 3 74.95 72.45 -1.84
N TRP A 4 73.99 71.52 -1.76
CA TRP A 4 73.26 71.24 -0.52
C TRP A 4 73.16 69.74 -0.22
N ARG A 5 73.25 69.47 1.09
CA ARG A 5 73.66 68.24 1.76
C ARG A 5 72.53 67.22 1.90
N ARG A 6 72.96 65.96 2.06
CA ARG A 6 72.18 64.78 2.48
C ARG A 6 71.60 64.98 3.89
N GLY A 7 70.34 64.57 4.09
CA GLY A 7 69.75 64.27 5.39
C GLY A 7 69.37 62.78 5.46
N PRO A 8 69.49 62.10 6.62
CA PRO A 8 69.20 60.68 6.73
C PRO A 8 67.70 60.45 6.95
N ALA A 9 67.09 59.57 6.17
CA ALA A 9 65.73 59.08 6.43
C ALA A 9 65.83 57.77 7.23
N ILE A 10 65.31 57.82 8.46
CA ILE A 10 65.20 56.69 9.39
C ILE A 10 64.15 55.71 8.86
N ALA A 11 64.54 54.47 8.59
CA ALA A 11 63.63 53.40 8.18
C ALA A 11 62.97 52.78 9.42
N LEU A 12 61.66 52.94 9.54
CA LEU A 12 60.82 52.31 10.57
C LEU A 12 60.44 50.90 10.08
N ALA A 13 61.05 49.85 10.63
CA ALA A 13 60.69 48.47 10.33
C ALA A 13 59.41 48.09 11.09
N VAL A 14 58.28 48.03 10.38
CA VAL A 14 57.03 47.46 10.90
C VAL A 14 57.13 45.94 10.81
N ALA A 15 57.26 45.28 11.94
CA ALA A 15 57.16 43.82 12.04
C ALA A 15 55.68 43.42 11.95
N THR A 16 55.24 42.97 10.76
CA THR A 16 53.94 42.33 10.58
C THR A 16 54.00 40.92 11.19
N LEU A 17 53.40 40.77 12.37
CA LEU A 17 53.03 39.47 12.93
C LEU A 17 51.97 38.85 12.01
N ALA A 18 52.39 37.96 11.11
CA ALA A 18 51.48 37.11 10.36
C ALA A 18 50.90 36.06 11.31
N SER A 19 49.72 36.33 11.86
CA SER A 19 48.88 35.33 12.51
C SER A 19 48.42 34.33 11.43
N GLY A 20 49.21 33.29 11.22
CA GLY A 20 48.79 32.12 10.46
C GLY A 20 47.65 31.43 11.18
N GLY A 21 46.41 31.86 10.92
CA GLY A 21 45.23 31.10 11.30
C GLY A 21 45.26 29.77 10.57
N SER A 22 45.59 28.69 11.27
CA SER A 22 45.35 27.34 10.77
C SER A 22 43.83 27.16 10.69
N TRP A 23 43.29 27.23 9.48
CA TRP A 23 41.97 26.68 9.21
C TRP A 23 42.10 25.17 9.40
N ALA A 24 41.67 24.67 10.55
CA ALA A 24 41.55 23.25 10.76
C ALA A 24 40.55 22.73 9.73
N ASP A 25 40.98 21.83 8.85
CA ASP A 25 40.07 21.16 7.92
C ASP A 25 38.96 20.50 8.75
N VAL A 26 37.71 20.91 8.48
CA VAL A 26 36.54 20.29 9.09
C VAL A 26 36.53 18.82 8.66
N ALA A 27 36.46 17.91 9.62
CA ALA A 27 36.42 16.48 9.34
C ALA A 27 35.31 16.19 8.31
N ILE A 28 35.66 15.49 7.23
CA ILE A 28 34.71 15.11 6.19
C ILE A 28 33.61 14.28 6.85
N GLU A 29 32.38 14.81 6.83
CA GLU A 29 31.22 14.12 7.36
C GLU A 29 31.01 12.82 6.57
N GLN A 30 30.99 11.69 7.26
CA GLN A 30 30.71 10.41 6.62
C GLN A 30 29.20 10.18 6.60
N VAL A 31 28.66 10.01 5.40
CA VAL A 31 27.27 9.60 5.21
C VAL A 31 27.11 8.20 5.79
N THR A 32 26.23 8.05 6.78
CA THR A 32 25.89 6.77 7.40
C THR A 32 24.40 6.50 7.26
N THR A 33 24.03 5.22 7.18
CA THR A 33 22.62 4.80 7.17
C THR A 33 22.13 4.61 8.60
N ALA A 34 21.19 5.45 9.04
CA ALA A 34 20.50 5.23 10.29
C ALA A 34 19.55 4.03 10.17
N LYS A 35 19.56 3.14 11.16
CA LYS A 35 18.55 2.09 11.28
C LYS A 35 17.33 2.65 12.01
N LEU A 36 16.15 2.37 11.48
CA LEU A 36 14.90 2.56 12.19
C LEU A 36 14.86 1.65 13.42
N ALA A 37 14.06 2.03 14.41
CA ALA A 37 13.69 1.12 15.49
C ALA A 37 13.08 -0.16 14.89
N PRO A 38 13.11 -1.31 15.59
CA PRO A 38 12.42 -2.51 15.16
C PRO A 38 10.95 -2.22 14.82
N ALA A 39 10.44 -2.82 13.74
CA ALA A 39 9.04 -2.66 13.37
C ALA A 39 8.14 -3.28 14.44
N THR A 40 7.09 -2.55 14.81
CA THR A 40 5.95 -3.11 15.55
C THR A 40 4.80 -3.33 14.58
N PRO A 41 3.78 -4.13 14.94
CA PRO A 41 2.53 -4.26 14.16
C PRO A 41 1.84 -2.91 13.85
N HIS A 42 2.20 -1.85 14.58
CA HIS A 42 1.66 -0.49 14.40
C HIS A 42 2.45 0.36 13.40
N ARG A 43 3.53 -0.16 12.79
CA ARG A 43 4.17 0.52 11.66
C ARG A 43 3.23 0.45 10.46
N VAL A 44 2.99 1.61 9.84
CA VAL A 44 2.13 1.74 8.66
C VAL A 44 2.90 2.34 7.50
N TYR A 45 2.64 1.78 6.32
CA TYR A 45 3.18 2.18 5.04
C TYR A 45 2.04 2.83 4.23
N VAL A 46 2.22 4.10 3.88
CA VAL A 46 1.21 4.90 3.16
C VAL A 46 1.71 5.14 1.76
N THR A 47 1.13 4.45 0.79
CA THR A 47 1.56 4.56 -0.62
C THR A 47 0.88 5.76 -1.27
N ASP A 48 1.71 6.73 -1.65
CA ASP A 48 1.36 7.97 -2.33
C ASP A 48 1.80 7.90 -3.79
N VAL A 49 0.81 7.84 -4.68
CA VAL A 49 1.06 7.82 -6.13
C VAL A 49 1.52 9.18 -6.65
N ALA A 50 1.35 10.23 -5.85
CA ALA A 50 1.77 11.59 -6.17
C ALA A 50 1.24 12.08 -7.54
N ILE A 51 -0.08 12.01 -7.79
CA ILE A 51 -0.74 12.15 -9.11
C ILE A 51 -0.21 13.34 -9.92
N SER A 52 0.00 14.50 -9.28
CA SER A 52 0.48 15.72 -9.94
C SER A 52 1.89 15.59 -10.55
N HIS A 53 2.69 14.64 -10.07
CA HIS A 53 4.01 14.27 -10.55
C HIS A 53 4.23 12.77 -10.34
N ILE A 54 3.38 11.96 -10.98
CA ILE A 54 3.25 10.52 -10.78
C ILE A 54 4.53 9.69 -11.02
N VAL A 55 5.54 10.28 -11.67
CA VAL A 55 6.87 9.69 -11.87
C VAL A 55 7.70 9.65 -10.58
N ASP A 56 7.33 10.46 -9.58
CA ASP A 56 7.95 10.57 -8.25
C ASP A 56 7.03 10.00 -7.15
N GLY A 57 6.45 8.82 -7.41
CA GLY A 57 5.67 8.10 -6.42
C GLY A 57 6.53 7.73 -5.20
N ARG A 58 5.90 7.67 -4.03
CA ARG A 58 6.57 7.43 -2.74
C ARG A 58 5.72 6.64 -1.76
N VAL A 59 6.37 6.03 -0.77
CA VAL A 59 5.71 5.38 0.35
C VAL A 59 6.21 6.02 1.63
N HIS A 60 5.29 6.61 2.39
CA HIS A 60 5.60 7.16 3.70
C HIS A 60 5.58 6.07 4.76
N VAL A 61 6.60 6.02 5.61
CA VAL A 61 6.69 5.07 6.72
C VAL A 61 6.43 5.82 8.02
N VAL A 62 5.41 5.41 8.77
CA VAL A 62 4.97 6.09 10.00
C VAL A 62 4.85 5.09 11.14
N ASP A 63 5.29 5.52 12.33
CA ASP A 63 5.03 4.84 13.59
C ASP A 63 3.58 5.15 14.05
N GLY A 64 2.70 4.16 14.09
CA GLY A 64 1.29 4.35 14.42
C GLY A 64 0.99 4.66 15.91
N ASP A 65 1.92 4.35 16.80
CA ASP A 65 1.79 4.63 18.23
C ASP A 65 1.96 6.12 18.53
N SER A 66 2.97 6.72 17.93
CA SER A 66 3.40 8.11 18.17
C SER A 66 3.07 9.07 17.02
N LEU A 67 2.69 8.55 15.85
CA LEU A 67 2.61 9.30 14.58
C LEU A 67 3.95 9.91 14.15
N LYS A 68 5.07 9.37 14.62
CA LYS A 68 6.39 9.80 14.17
C LYS A 68 6.62 9.36 12.72
N TYR A 69 6.99 10.32 11.87
CA TYR A 69 7.47 10.03 10.53
C TYR A 69 8.84 9.34 10.60
N LEU A 70 8.93 8.13 10.05
CA LEU A 70 10.12 7.30 10.12
C LEU A 70 10.99 7.43 8.87
N GLY A 71 10.39 7.71 7.71
CA GLY A 71 11.12 7.86 6.47
C GLY A 71 10.24 7.62 5.25
N MET A 72 10.89 7.41 4.11
CA MET A 72 10.24 7.26 2.81
C MET A 72 10.93 6.16 1.99
N ILE A 73 10.15 5.43 1.20
CA ILE A 73 10.62 4.52 0.15
C ILE A 73 10.19 5.13 -1.19
N ALA A 74 11.07 5.18 -2.18
CA ALA A 74 10.69 5.58 -3.54
C ALA A 74 9.80 4.49 -4.15
N SER A 75 8.67 4.86 -4.74
CA SER A 75 7.86 3.94 -5.56
C SER A 75 7.89 4.27 -7.06
N ALA A 76 8.53 5.38 -7.45
CA ALA A 76 8.75 5.78 -8.84
C ALA A 76 7.41 5.82 -9.63
N TYR A 77 7.41 5.50 -10.92
CA TYR A 77 6.29 5.82 -11.79
C TYR A 77 5.11 4.86 -11.62
N ALA A 78 4.10 5.33 -10.87
CA ALA A 78 2.88 4.57 -10.57
C ALA A 78 3.20 3.18 -9.97
N GLY A 79 4.22 3.12 -9.11
CA GLY A 79 4.68 1.90 -8.48
C GLY A 79 3.61 1.26 -7.61
N GLN A 80 3.46 -0.06 -7.73
CA GLN A 80 2.54 -0.87 -6.94
C GLN A 80 3.32 -1.51 -5.81
N THR A 81 2.76 -1.55 -4.60
CA THR A 81 3.53 -1.83 -3.40
C THR A 81 2.93 -2.97 -2.61
N THR A 82 3.78 -3.75 -1.95
CA THR A 82 3.36 -4.75 -0.97
C THR A 82 4.49 -5.06 0.00
N LEU A 83 4.13 -5.57 1.17
CA LEU A 83 5.07 -5.98 2.20
C LEU A 83 5.26 -7.50 2.17
N SER A 84 6.49 -7.96 2.44
CA SER A 84 6.78 -9.39 2.65
C SER A 84 6.00 -9.96 3.83
N GLN A 85 5.77 -11.28 3.83
CA GLN A 85 4.98 -11.94 4.89
C GLN A 85 5.62 -11.84 6.28
N ASP A 86 6.94 -11.70 6.36
CA ASP A 86 7.68 -11.46 7.61
C ASP A 86 7.95 -9.96 7.88
N GLY A 87 7.54 -9.10 6.94
CA GLY A 87 7.66 -7.66 6.96
C GLY A 87 9.09 -7.11 7.00
N ARG A 88 10.07 -7.88 6.53
CA ARG A 88 11.48 -7.44 6.45
C ARG A 88 11.83 -6.77 5.14
N GLU A 89 11.18 -7.17 4.06
CA GLU A 89 11.31 -6.57 2.74
C GLU A 89 10.02 -5.88 2.30
N PHE A 90 10.17 -4.74 1.63
CA PHE A 90 9.09 -4.01 0.98
C PHE A 90 9.31 -4.05 -0.53
N TYR A 91 8.31 -4.49 -1.29
CA TYR A 91 8.42 -4.67 -2.73
C TYR A 91 7.68 -3.55 -3.47
N VAL A 92 8.30 -3.05 -4.53
CA VAL A 92 7.69 -2.07 -5.44
C VAL A 92 7.78 -2.57 -6.88
N ALA A 93 6.66 -2.94 -7.49
CA ALA A 93 6.60 -3.17 -8.93
C ALA A 93 6.43 -1.82 -9.64
N THR A 94 7.46 -1.34 -10.34
CA THR A 94 7.50 0.01 -10.90
C THR A 94 8.10 0.05 -12.30
N THR A 95 7.95 1.21 -12.94
CA THR A 95 8.46 1.50 -14.27
C THR A 95 9.45 2.65 -14.22
N TYR A 96 10.58 2.48 -14.89
CA TYR A 96 11.54 3.54 -15.19
C TYR A 96 11.55 3.84 -16.69
N TYR A 97 11.71 5.12 -17.02
CA TYR A 97 11.99 5.55 -18.38
C TYR A 97 13.36 6.21 -18.45
N SER A 98 14.11 5.97 -19.53
CA SER A 98 15.44 6.56 -19.71
C SER A 98 15.45 8.10 -19.72
N ARG A 99 14.29 8.75 -19.90
CA ARG A 99 14.10 10.20 -19.78
C ARG A 99 12.79 10.55 -19.06
N LEU A 100 12.70 10.17 -17.79
CA LEU A 100 11.60 10.48 -16.85
C LEU A 100 10.25 9.87 -17.25
N SER A 101 9.62 10.35 -18.31
CA SER A 101 8.30 9.90 -18.79
C SER A 101 8.30 9.35 -20.21
N ARG A 102 9.47 9.28 -20.87
CA ARG A 102 9.63 8.79 -22.25
C ARG A 102 10.98 8.11 -22.47
N GLY A 103 11.09 7.40 -23.58
CA GLY A 103 12.29 6.67 -23.95
C GLY A 103 12.12 5.18 -23.72
N GLU A 104 13.22 4.48 -23.45
CA GLU A 104 13.21 3.06 -23.14
C GLU A 104 12.49 2.84 -21.80
N ARG A 105 11.51 1.93 -21.81
CA ARG A 105 10.72 1.52 -20.64
C ARG A 105 11.37 0.30 -20.01
N THR A 106 11.64 0.37 -18.72
CA THR A 106 12.18 -0.73 -17.92
C THR A 106 11.26 -0.96 -16.72
N ASP A 107 10.67 -2.15 -16.66
CA ASP A 107 9.82 -2.53 -15.53
C ASP A 107 10.60 -3.45 -14.60
N VAL A 108 10.52 -3.17 -13.31
CA VAL A 108 11.25 -3.91 -12.27
C VAL A 108 10.38 -4.13 -11.04
N VAL A 109 10.82 -5.06 -10.21
CA VAL A 109 10.44 -5.13 -8.80
C VAL A 109 11.64 -4.68 -7.97
N ASP A 110 11.53 -3.51 -7.36
CA ASP A 110 12.49 -3.03 -6.37
C ASP A 110 12.23 -3.67 -5.01
N ILE A 111 13.31 -3.97 -4.30
CA ILE A 111 13.29 -4.60 -2.99
C ILE A 111 13.96 -3.65 -2.00
N TYR A 112 13.23 -3.25 -0.97
CA TYR A 112 13.72 -2.37 0.09
C TYR A 112 13.77 -3.11 1.43
N ASP A 113 14.85 -2.92 2.19
CA ASP A 113 14.92 -3.38 3.58
C ASP A 113 14.09 -2.46 4.49
N THR A 114 13.19 -3.01 5.30
CA THR A 114 12.27 -2.19 6.11
C THR A 114 12.90 -1.59 7.37
N ALA A 115 14.11 -2.02 7.73
CA ALA A 115 14.84 -1.47 8.88
C ALA A 115 15.69 -0.25 8.50
N THR A 116 16.16 -0.16 7.26
CA THR A 116 17.06 0.91 6.76
C THR A 116 16.43 1.74 5.65
N LEU A 117 15.35 1.25 5.05
CA LEU A 117 14.71 1.80 3.85
C LEU A 117 15.62 1.83 2.61
N ALA A 118 16.77 1.15 2.66
CA ALA A 118 17.68 1.06 1.53
C ALA A 118 17.15 0.07 0.48
N GLN A 119 17.33 0.39 -0.80
CA GLN A 119 17.12 -0.58 -1.88
C GLN A 119 18.21 -1.64 -1.81
N VAL A 120 17.82 -2.90 -1.66
CA VAL A 120 18.69 -4.06 -1.49
C VAL A 120 18.61 -5.04 -2.67
N GLY A 121 17.82 -4.70 -3.69
CA GLY A 121 17.70 -5.50 -4.89
C GLY A 121 16.72 -4.91 -5.89
N GLU A 122 16.84 -5.42 -7.11
CA GLU A 122 15.99 -5.11 -8.25
C GLU A 122 15.82 -6.40 -9.06
N ILE A 123 14.59 -6.69 -9.50
CA ILE A 123 14.28 -7.85 -10.34
C ILE A 123 13.61 -7.35 -11.62
N PRO A 124 14.25 -7.49 -12.80
CA PRO A 124 13.61 -7.17 -14.06
C PRO A 124 12.35 -8.03 -14.30
N ILE A 125 11.28 -7.38 -14.74
CA ILE A 125 10.03 -8.05 -15.15
C ILE A 125 9.63 -7.59 -16.57
N PRO A 126 8.84 -8.40 -17.31
CA PRO A 126 8.31 -7.94 -18.61
C PRO A 126 7.54 -6.63 -18.47
N PRO A 127 7.61 -5.71 -19.46
CA PRO A 127 7.07 -4.36 -19.35
C PRO A 127 5.54 -4.30 -19.54
N LYS A 128 4.81 -4.98 -18.65
CA LYS A 128 3.38 -5.26 -18.75
C LYS A 128 2.61 -4.98 -17.46
N HIS A 129 3.29 -4.67 -16.36
CA HIS A 129 2.62 -4.48 -15.09
C HIS A 129 1.60 -3.34 -15.17
N ALA A 130 0.54 -3.46 -14.38
CA ALA A 130 -0.47 -2.42 -14.28
C ALA A 130 0.14 -1.17 -13.62
N GLN A 131 0.17 -0.06 -14.36
CA GLN A 131 0.37 1.28 -13.80
C GLN A 131 -1.01 1.85 -13.47
N ALA A 132 -1.54 1.48 -12.31
CA ALA A 132 -2.87 1.86 -11.82
C ALA A 132 -2.77 2.69 -10.53
N LEU A 133 -3.90 3.22 -10.04
CA LEU A 133 -3.96 3.66 -8.65
C LEU A 133 -3.71 2.46 -7.72
N ASN A 134 -3.07 2.71 -6.58
CA ASN A 134 -2.67 1.65 -5.67
C ASN A 134 -3.89 0.94 -5.07
N TYR A 135 -4.04 -0.33 -5.41
CA TYR A 135 -4.96 -1.24 -4.74
C TYR A 135 -4.19 -2.44 -4.21
N LYS A 136 -4.57 -2.92 -3.02
CA LYS A 136 -3.93 -4.06 -2.34
C LYS A 136 -3.74 -5.27 -3.27
N GLY A 137 -4.74 -5.57 -4.10
CA GLY A 137 -4.70 -6.71 -5.01
C GLY A 137 -3.86 -6.54 -6.28
N ILE A 138 -3.16 -5.43 -6.52
CA ILE A 138 -2.34 -5.27 -7.74
C ILE A 138 -0.97 -5.94 -7.58
N LEU A 139 -0.44 -5.97 -6.36
CA LEU A 139 0.82 -6.61 -6.01
C LEU A 139 0.65 -7.37 -4.71
N ARG A 140 0.85 -8.69 -4.71
CA ARG A 140 0.73 -9.52 -3.50
C ARG A 140 1.76 -10.63 -3.46
N THR A 141 2.21 -10.96 -2.25
CA THR A 141 2.99 -12.18 -1.99
C THR A 141 2.07 -13.38 -1.77
N THR A 142 2.52 -14.57 -2.19
CA THR A 142 1.91 -15.83 -1.73
C THR A 142 2.03 -15.94 -0.21
N ARG A 143 1.17 -16.73 0.42
CA ARG A 143 1.11 -16.80 1.89
C ARG A 143 2.40 -17.33 2.54
N ASP A 144 3.13 -18.19 1.83
CA ASP A 144 4.44 -18.69 2.24
C ASP A 144 5.60 -17.71 1.93
N GLY A 145 5.32 -16.56 1.31
CA GLY A 145 6.31 -15.57 0.92
C GLY A 145 7.21 -16.00 -0.24
N ARG A 146 6.92 -17.12 -0.92
CA ARG A 146 7.79 -17.65 -1.96
C ARG A 146 7.72 -16.86 -3.27
N PHE A 147 6.51 -16.51 -3.70
CA PHE A 147 6.28 -15.84 -4.96
C PHE A 147 5.65 -14.47 -4.75
N LEU A 148 6.05 -13.53 -5.61
CA LEU A 148 5.38 -12.24 -5.78
C LEU A 148 4.53 -12.30 -7.04
N LEU A 149 3.27 -11.92 -6.90
CA LEU A 149 2.25 -11.92 -7.94
C LEU A 149 1.99 -10.47 -8.37
N VAL A 150 2.35 -10.15 -9.61
CA VAL A 150 2.24 -8.80 -10.18
C VAL A 150 1.13 -8.78 -11.24
N GLN A 151 0.07 -8.01 -11.00
CA GLN A 151 -1.00 -7.83 -11.99
C GLN A 151 -0.46 -7.07 -13.22
N ASN A 152 -0.68 -7.63 -14.40
CA ASN A 152 -0.43 -6.99 -15.69
C ASN A 152 -1.74 -6.48 -16.30
N ALA A 153 -1.65 -5.44 -17.13
CA ALA A 153 -2.80 -4.88 -17.84
C ALA A 153 -2.66 -4.95 -19.37
N THR A 154 -1.44 -4.89 -19.89
CA THR A 154 -1.17 -4.70 -21.33
C THR A 154 -0.38 -5.88 -21.90
N PRO A 155 -0.75 -6.43 -23.08
CA PRO A 155 -1.91 -6.09 -23.92
C PRO A 155 -3.24 -6.69 -23.43
N ALA A 156 -3.19 -7.56 -22.43
CA ALA A 156 -4.35 -8.18 -21.79
C ALA A 156 -4.04 -8.45 -20.32
N THR A 157 -5.07 -8.73 -19.51
CA THR A 157 -4.90 -9.08 -18.11
C THR A 157 -4.16 -10.41 -17.97
N SER A 158 -3.06 -10.38 -17.22
CA SER A 158 -2.26 -11.53 -16.84
C SER A 158 -1.61 -11.27 -15.47
N VAL A 159 -0.95 -12.28 -14.91
CA VAL A 159 -0.19 -12.15 -13.66
C VAL A 159 1.24 -12.59 -13.91
N SER A 160 2.20 -11.70 -13.72
CA SER A 160 3.62 -12.07 -13.67
C SER A 160 3.92 -12.69 -12.30
N VAL A 161 4.62 -13.81 -12.31
CA VAL A 161 5.09 -14.50 -11.12
C VAL A 161 6.60 -14.29 -11.01
N VAL A 162 7.04 -13.82 -9.85
CA VAL A 162 8.45 -13.61 -9.50
C VAL A 162 8.80 -14.54 -8.34
N ASP A 163 9.86 -15.32 -8.47
CA ASP A 163 10.43 -16.10 -7.36
C ASP A 163 11.29 -15.17 -6.51
N LEU A 164 10.83 -14.89 -5.29
CA LEU A 164 11.50 -13.97 -4.36
C LEU A 164 12.80 -14.55 -3.79
N LYS A 165 12.89 -15.88 -3.68
CA LYS A 165 14.10 -16.55 -3.21
C LYS A 165 15.19 -16.54 -4.28
N ALA A 166 14.82 -16.85 -5.52
CA ALA A 166 15.74 -16.81 -6.66
C ALA A 166 15.94 -15.41 -7.25
N ARG A 167 15.16 -14.42 -6.77
CA ARG A 167 15.12 -13.03 -7.24
C ARG A 167 15.02 -12.91 -8.76
N LYS A 168 14.05 -13.61 -9.34
CA LYS A 168 13.85 -13.64 -10.80
C LYS A 168 12.39 -13.79 -11.20
N PHE A 169 12.03 -13.20 -12.34
CA PHE A 169 10.81 -13.53 -13.05
C PHE A 169 10.79 -15.02 -13.46
N VAL A 170 9.65 -15.70 -13.31
CA VAL A 170 9.52 -17.14 -13.64
C VAL A 170 8.44 -17.46 -14.68
N ALA A 171 7.30 -16.76 -14.65
CA ALA A 171 6.18 -17.04 -15.53
C ALA A 171 5.24 -15.83 -15.68
N GLU A 172 4.52 -15.78 -16.79
CA GLU A 172 3.34 -14.93 -16.96
C GLU A 172 2.12 -15.84 -17.16
N ILE A 173 1.07 -15.61 -16.38
CA ILE A 173 -0.14 -16.43 -16.38
C ILE A 173 -1.28 -15.60 -16.96
N PRO A 174 -1.81 -15.93 -18.16
CA PRO A 174 -2.95 -15.22 -18.73
C PRO A 174 -4.20 -15.34 -17.84
N THR A 175 -4.83 -14.21 -17.52
CA THR A 175 -6.03 -14.14 -16.67
C THR A 175 -7.11 -13.28 -17.35
N PRO A 176 -7.57 -13.64 -18.56
CA PRO A 176 -8.39 -12.75 -19.39
C PRO A 176 -9.69 -12.34 -18.70
N GLY A 177 -9.93 -11.03 -18.66
CA GLY A 177 -11.11 -10.42 -18.05
C GLY A 177 -11.14 -10.48 -16.52
N CYS A 178 -10.03 -10.86 -15.87
CA CYS A 178 -9.92 -10.93 -14.42
C CYS A 178 -8.88 -9.95 -13.88
N TRP A 179 -9.14 -9.40 -12.71
CA TRP A 179 -8.41 -8.29 -12.11
C TRP A 179 -8.19 -8.54 -10.62
N THR A 180 -7.04 -8.08 -10.12
CA THR A 180 -6.48 -8.29 -8.79
C THR A 180 -6.09 -9.74 -8.48
N VAL A 181 -5.09 -9.89 -7.61
CA VAL A 181 -4.60 -11.15 -7.07
C VAL A 181 -4.98 -11.27 -5.59
N ILE A 182 -5.59 -12.41 -5.26
CA ILE A 182 -6.11 -12.72 -3.92
C ILE A 182 -5.50 -14.05 -3.47
N PRO A 183 -4.35 -14.02 -2.76
CA PRO A 183 -3.71 -15.24 -2.28
C PRO A 183 -4.58 -16.00 -1.26
N SER A 184 -4.68 -17.31 -1.40
CA SER A 184 -5.26 -18.18 -0.37
C SER A 184 -4.38 -18.17 0.88
N GLN A 185 -5.00 -18.36 2.05
CA GLN A 185 -4.30 -18.35 3.33
C GLN A 185 -3.82 -19.74 3.77
N SER A 186 -4.51 -20.83 3.38
CA SER A 186 -4.06 -22.19 3.69
C SER A 186 -3.39 -22.90 2.52
N ALA A 187 -3.62 -22.47 1.28
CA ALA A 187 -3.01 -23.03 0.08
C ALA A 187 -2.04 -22.02 -0.55
N PRO A 188 -0.78 -21.94 -0.09
CA PRO A 188 0.15 -20.86 -0.46
C PRO A 188 0.42 -20.78 -1.97
N GLN A 189 0.32 -21.89 -2.68
CA GLN A 189 0.47 -21.97 -4.14
C GLN A 189 -0.75 -21.45 -4.93
N ARG A 190 -1.83 -21.03 -4.26
CA ARG A 190 -3.09 -20.66 -4.90
C ARG A 190 -3.40 -19.17 -4.73
N PHE A 191 -3.92 -18.58 -5.80
CA PHE A 191 -4.56 -17.28 -5.74
C PHE A 191 -5.85 -17.28 -6.56
N ALA A 192 -6.74 -16.36 -6.23
CA ALA A 192 -7.93 -16.05 -7.03
C ALA A 192 -7.82 -14.65 -7.65
N ALA A 193 -8.65 -14.39 -8.66
CA ALA A 193 -8.87 -13.09 -9.27
C ALA A 193 -10.37 -12.86 -9.51
N LEU A 194 -10.83 -11.62 -9.33
CA LEU A 194 -12.20 -11.21 -9.63
C LEU A 194 -12.37 -11.01 -11.13
N CYS A 195 -13.41 -11.57 -11.73
CA CYS A 195 -13.63 -11.48 -13.17
C CYS A 195 -14.80 -10.58 -13.53
N GLY A 196 -14.71 -9.91 -14.68
CA GLY A 196 -15.72 -8.97 -15.18
C GLY A 196 -17.06 -9.60 -15.56
N ASP A 197 -17.13 -10.94 -15.62
CA ASP A 197 -18.37 -11.71 -15.79
C ASP A 197 -19.05 -12.06 -14.45
N GLY A 198 -18.51 -11.58 -13.32
CA GLY A 198 -18.99 -11.85 -11.98
C GLY A 198 -18.47 -13.14 -11.36
N SER A 199 -17.60 -13.91 -12.03
CA SER A 199 -16.98 -15.13 -11.50
C SER A 199 -15.65 -14.85 -10.77
N LEU A 200 -15.08 -15.90 -10.17
CA LEU A 200 -13.69 -15.93 -9.70
C LEU A 200 -12.87 -16.86 -10.60
N LEU A 201 -11.67 -16.43 -10.96
CA LEU A 201 -10.64 -17.30 -11.56
C LEU A 201 -9.70 -17.76 -10.45
N VAL A 202 -9.56 -19.06 -10.27
CA VAL A 202 -8.65 -19.67 -9.30
C VAL A 202 -7.47 -20.28 -10.06
N VAL A 203 -6.26 -19.89 -9.67
CA VAL A 203 -5.00 -20.38 -10.26
C VAL A 203 -4.20 -21.09 -9.18
N THR A 204 -3.70 -22.28 -9.49
CA THR A 204 -2.77 -23.03 -8.64
C THR A 204 -1.42 -23.09 -9.34
N LEU A 205 -0.37 -22.64 -8.64
CA LEU A 205 1.01 -22.68 -9.08
C LEU A 205 1.65 -24.03 -8.76
N ASP A 206 2.60 -24.46 -9.59
CA ASP A 206 3.51 -25.55 -9.26
C ASP A 206 4.68 -25.06 -8.39
N GLY A 207 5.58 -26.00 -8.06
CA GLY A 207 6.79 -25.70 -7.32
C GLY A 207 7.76 -24.75 -8.03
N ASP A 208 7.61 -24.48 -9.31
CA ASP A 208 8.45 -23.57 -10.10
C ASP A 208 7.76 -22.23 -10.38
N GLY A 209 6.58 -22.00 -9.79
CA GLY A 209 5.79 -20.78 -9.95
C GLY A 209 5.07 -20.68 -11.29
N ARG A 210 4.95 -21.80 -12.04
CA ARG A 210 4.18 -21.86 -13.29
C ARG A 210 2.75 -22.32 -13.00
N GLN A 211 1.84 -22.05 -13.93
CA GLN A 211 0.45 -22.47 -13.79
C GLN A 211 0.34 -24.00 -13.86
N ALA A 212 0.00 -24.64 -12.73
CA ALA A 212 -0.32 -26.07 -12.68
C ALA A 212 -1.80 -26.32 -13.03
N LYS A 213 -2.70 -25.51 -12.48
CA LYS A 213 -4.14 -25.60 -12.70
C LYS A 213 -4.78 -24.23 -12.74
N MET A 214 -5.90 -24.14 -13.47
CA MET A 214 -6.73 -22.95 -13.54
C MET A 214 -8.19 -23.36 -13.67
N ALA A 215 -9.06 -22.77 -12.86
CA ALA A 215 -10.49 -23.05 -12.85
C ALA A 215 -11.29 -21.76 -12.67
N ARG A 216 -12.44 -21.67 -13.33
CA ARG A 216 -13.38 -20.56 -13.16
C ARG A 216 -14.56 -21.04 -12.32
N SER A 217 -14.98 -20.23 -11.35
CA SER A 217 -16.13 -20.54 -10.51
C SER A 217 -17.45 -20.27 -11.23
N ALA A 218 -18.56 -20.66 -10.59
CA ALA A 218 -19.86 -20.09 -10.91
C ALA A 218 -19.89 -18.57 -10.65
N LYS A 219 -20.93 -17.89 -11.14
CA LYS A 219 -21.17 -16.46 -10.89
C LYS A 219 -21.26 -16.21 -9.37
N PHE A 220 -20.41 -15.32 -8.88
CA PHE A 220 -20.26 -14.95 -7.48
C PHE A 220 -21.01 -13.66 -7.15
N PHE A 221 -21.00 -12.68 -8.06
CA PHE A 221 -21.71 -11.41 -7.94
C PHE A 221 -22.24 -10.96 -9.30
N ASP A 222 -23.07 -9.91 -9.31
CA ASP A 222 -23.54 -9.28 -10.54
C ASP A 222 -22.81 -7.95 -10.77
N PRO A 223 -21.87 -7.89 -11.73
CA PRO A 223 -21.09 -6.69 -11.99
C PRO A 223 -21.91 -5.55 -12.61
N ASP A 224 -23.05 -5.84 -13.24
CA ASP A 224 -23.88 -4.83 -13.89
C ASP A 224 -24.88 -4.21 -12.91
N ASP A 225 -25.37 -4.98 -11.94
CA ASP A 225 -26.30 -4.47 -10.92
C ASP A 225 -25.58 -3.87 -9.70
N ASP A 226 -24.60 -4.58 -9.13
CA ASP A 226 -23.97 -4.20 -7.86
C ASP A 226 -22.49 -4.59 -7.82
N PRO A 227 -21.62 -3.80 -8.49
CA PRO A 227 -20.19 -4.10 -8.59
C PRO A 227 -19.53 -4.25 -7.23
N LEU A 228 -18.50 -5.09 -7.17
CA LEU A 228 -17.64 -5.20 -5.99
C LEU A 228 -16.53 -4.17 -6.02
N PHE A 229 -16.16 -3.68 -4.84
CA PHE A 229 -14.82 -3.15 -4.64
C PHE A 229 -13.81 -4.29 -4.88
N VAL A 230 -12.75 -4.01 -5.64
CA VAL A 230 -11.75 -5.01 -6.04
C VAL A 230 -10.88 -5.53 -4.88
N GLN A 231 -11.01 -4.93 -3.70
CA GLN A 231 -10.26 -5.34 -2.52
C GLN A 231 -11.05 -6.33 -1.68
N SER A 232 -10.34 -7.34 -1.18
CA SER A 232 -10.87 -8.30 -0.23
C SER A 232 -10.07 -8.28 1.07
N GLU A 233 -10.76 -8.52 2.18
CA GLU A 233 -10.14 -8.86 3.46
C GLU A 233 -10.52 -10.27 3.86
N ASN A 234 -9.87 -10.86 4.86
CA ASN A 234 -10.05 -12.28 5.15
C ASN A 234 -9.95 -12.64 6.64
N LEU A 235 -10.73 -13.63 7.04
CA LEU A 235 -10.59 -14.37 8.29
C LEU A 235 -10.31 -15.84 7.95
N GLY A 236 -9.06 -16.28 8.13
CA GLY A 236 -8.61 -17.53 7.54
C GLY A 236 -8.78 -17.50 6.02
N ASP A 237 -9.29 -18.57 5.42
CA ASP A 237 -9.59 -18.64 3.98
C ASP A 237 -10.94 -18.04 3.57
N GLU A 238 -11.76 -17.55 4.51
CA GLU A 238 -12.98 -16.82 4.15
C GLU A 238 -12.63 -15.39 3.77
N HIS A 239 -12.59 -15.13 2.46
CA HIS A 239 -12.38 -13.80 1.90
C HIS A 239 -13.72 -13.06 1.79
N LEU A 240 -13.77 -11.84 2.34
CA LEU A 240 -14.89 -10.93 2.26
C LEU A 240 -14.70 -9.90 1.15
N PHE A 241 -15.80 -9.59 0.49
CA PHE A 241 -15.92 -8.57 -0.54
C PHE A 241 -17.12 -7.69 -0.22
N VAL A 242 -17.02 -6.41 -0.55
CA VAL A 242 -18.12 -5.46 -0.36
C VAL A 242 -18.52 -4.88 -1.72
N SER A 243 -19.83 -4.75 -1.93
CA SER A 243 -20.40 -4.15 -3.13
C SER A 243 -20.70 -2.66 -2.97
N PHE A 244 -20.93 -1.97 -4.08
CA PHE A 244 -21.23 -0.54 -4.11
C PHE A 244 -22.56 -0.20 -3.41
N LYS A 245 -23.54 -1.10 -3.42
CA LYS A 245 -24.82 -0.94 -2.70
C LYS A 245 -24.78 -1.48 -1.26
N GLY A 246 -23.61 -1.96 -0.79
CA GLY A 246 -23.42 -2.34 0.61
C GLY A 246 -23.83 -3.77 0.95
N LYS A 247 -23.77 -4.70 -0.02
CA LYS A 247 -23.79 -6.14 0.26
C LYS A 247 -22.39 -6.63 0.57
N VAL A 248 -22.30 -7.59 1.49
CA VAL A 248 -21.09 -8.34 1.80
C VAL A 248 -21.21 -9.73 1.18
N TYR A 249 -20.22 -10.12 0.39
CA TYR A 249 -20.08 -11.45 -0.19
C TYR A 249 -18.90 -12.14 0.46
N SER A 250 -18.95 -13.46 0.62
CA SER A 250 -17.82 -14.24 1.12
C SER A 250 -17.50 -15.43 0.22
N ALA A 251 -16.21 -15.70 0.04
CA ALA A 251 -15.71 -16.84 -0.70
C ALA A 251 -14.58 -17.52 0.08
N ASP A 252 -14.73 -18.81 0.35
CA ASP A 252 -13.66 -19.67 0.84
C ASP A 252 -12.76 -20.07 -0.33
N LEU A 253 -11.50 -19.64 -0.28
CA LEU A 253 -10.51 -19.84 -1.33
C LEU A 253 -9.50 -20.96 -1.03
N SER A 254 -9.75 -21.79 -0.01
CA SER A 254 -8.88 -22.92 0.38
C SER A 254 -8.85 -24.05 -0.65
N GLN A 255 -9.84 -24.13 -1.55
CA GLN A 255 -10.01 -25.20 -2.53
C GLN A 255 -9.94 -24.69 -3.97
N GLU A 256 -9.81 -25.61 -4.94
CA GLU A 256 -9.81 -25.26 -6.38
C GLU A 256 -11.14 -24.67 -6.84
N THR A 257 -12.25 -25.17 -6.31
CA THR A 257 -13.58 -24.59 -6.49
C THR A 257 -13.94 -23.80 -5.24
N PRO A 258 -14.08 -22.45 -5.34
CA PRO A 258 -14.47 -21.63 -4.23
C PRO A 258 -15.84 -22.04 -3.67
N ARG A 259 -16.00 -21.94 -2.35
CA ARG A 259 -17.33 -22.06 -1.71
C ARG A 259 -17.83 -20.68 -1.34
N PHE A 260 -19.01 -20.31 -1.82
CA PHE A 260 -19.60 -19.01 -1.56
C PHE A 260 -20.51 -19.04 -0.34
N GLY A 261 -20.35 -18.06 0.54
CA GLY A 261 -21.30 -17.81 1.61
C GLY A 261 -22.54 -17.07 1.11
N SER A 262 -23.62 -17.14 1.90
CA SER A 262 -24.82 -16.34 1.64
C SER A 262 -24.51 -14.85 1.84
N PRO A 263 -24.76 -13.99 0.83
CA PRO A 263 -24.54 -12.55 0.97
C PRO A 263 -25.44 -11.94 2.05
N TRP A 264 -24.95 -10.89 2.71
CA TRP A 264 -25.68 -10.15 3.73
C TRP A 264 -25.51 -8.64 3.55
N SER A 265 -26.34 -7.83 4.22
CA SER A 265 -26.37 -6.38 4.00
C SER A 265 -25.72 -5.61 5.15
N LEU A 266 -24.85 -4.66 4.82
CA LEU A 266 -24.32 -3.68 5.78
C LEU A 266 -25.40 -2.68 6.22
N VAL A 267 -26.37 -2.41 5.34
CA VAL A 267 -27.38 -1.38 5.53
C VAL A 267 -28.75 -1.99 5.82
N THR A 268 -29.48 -1.36 6.74
CA THR A 268 -30.91 -1.65 6.95
C THR A 268 -31.75 -1.08 5.80
N PRO A 269 -33.02 -1.51 5.64
CA PRO A 269 -33.91 -0.92 4.63
C PRO A 269 -34.10 0.60 4.77
N ALA A 270 -34.09 1.13 5.99
CA ALA A 270 -34.20 2.57 6.24
C ALA A 270 -32.93 3.34 5.82
N GLU A 271 -31.75 2.74 6.00
CA GLU A 271 -30.47 3.31 5.57
C GLU A 271 -30.29 3.23 4.05
N ALA A 272 -30.77 2.15 3.42
CA ALA A 272 -30.82 2.00 1.97
C ALA A 272 -31.66 3.11 1.32
N LYS A 273 -32.82 3.48 1.91
CA LYS A 273 -33.64 4.63 1.45
C LYS A 273 -32.90 5.98 1.53
N LYS A 274 -31.92 6.10 2.43
CA LYS A 274 -31.05 7.28 2.54
C LYS A 274 -29.76 7.13 1.71
N ASN A 275 -29.67 6.09 0.89
CA ASN A 275 -28.52 5.75 0.07
C ASN A 275 -27.21 5.71 0.87
N TRP A 276 -27.21 5.11 2.06
CA TRP A 276 -25.94 4.75 2.69
C TRP A 276 -25.22 3.71 1.83
N ARG A 277 -23.97 3.99 1.47
CA ARG A 277 -23.14 3.13 0.63
C ARG A 277 -21.70 3.10 1.16
N PRO A 278 -20.96 2.00 0.92
CA PRO A 278 -19.52 2.00 1.12
C PRO A 278 -18.83 2.94 0.12
N GLY A 279 -17.68 3.49 0.50
CA GLY A 279 -16.94 4.43 -0.35
C GLY A 279 -15.46 4.52 -0.06
N GLY A 280 -14.66 4.78 -1.10
CA GLY A 280 -13.21 4.96 -1.03
C GLY A 280 -12.44 4.03 -1.97
N TYR A 281 -11.15 3.85 -1.68
CA TYR A 281 -10.23 3.00 -2.42
C TYR A 281 -9.96 1.68 -1.69
N GLN A 282 -9.77 1.74 -0.37
CA GLN A 282 -9.63 0.58 0.51
C GLN A 282 -10.71 0.64 1.61
N PRO A 283 -11.96 0.27 1.27
CA PRO A 283 -13.11 0.60 2.09
C PRO A 283 -13.32 -0.34 3.28
N ILE A 284 -12.58 -1.44 3.34
CA ILE A 284 -12.73 -2.47 4.37
C ILE A 284 -11.40 -2.83 5.01
N ALA A 285 -11.47 -3.16 6.30
CA ALA A 285 -10.39 -3.78 7.06
C ALA A 285 -10.98 -4.87 7.98
N VAL A 286 -10.24 -5.95 8.21
CA VAL A 286 -10.61 -6.97 9.20
C VAL A 286 -9.53 -7.04 10.27
N HIS A 287 -9.93 -7.03 11.54
CA HIS A 287 -9.05 -7.44 12.62
C HIS A 287 -9.35 -8.89 13.00
N ARG A 288 -8.38 -9.78 12.76
CA ARG A 288 -8.59 -11.22 12.88
C ARG A 288 -8.76 -11.67 14.32
N GLY A 289 -8.05 -11.08 15.28
CA GLY A 289 -8.15 -11.49 16.69
C GLY A 289 -9.47 -11.12 17.37
N THR A 290 -10.12 -10.04 16.94
CA THR A 290 -11.41 -9.59 17.51
C THR A 290 -12.61 -9.87 16.62
N HIS A 291 -12.41 -10.50 15.46
CA HIS A 291 -13.47 -10.83 14.50
C HIS A 291 -14.28 -9.59 14.09
N ARG A 292 -13.60 -8.46 13.86
CA ARG A 292 -14.26 -7.19 13.50
C ARG A 292 -14.00 -6.82 12.06
N LEU A 293 -15.09 -6.50 11.36
CA LEU A 293 -15.07 -5.87 10.05
C LEU A 293 -15.32 -4.36 10.22
N PHE A 294 -14.39 -3.56 9.71
CA PHE A 294 -14.51 -2.11 9.62
C PHE A 294 -14.88 -1.76 8.18
N VAL A 295 -15.85 -0.86 8.00
CA VAL A 295 -16.30 -0.42 6.67
C VAL A 295 -16.45 1.09 6.61
N THR A 296 -15.85 1.73 5.62
CA THR A 296 -16.05 3.14 5.31
C THR A 296 -17.40 3.36 4.64
N MET A 297 -18.19 4.30 5.14
CA MET A 297 -19.57 4.51 4.69
C MET A 297 -19.86 6.01 4.49
N HIS A 298 -20.70 6.31 3.51
CA HIS A 298 -21.20 7.66 3.27
C HIS A 298 -22.70 7.64 2.88
N PRO A 299 -23.47 8.67 3.26
CA PRO A 299 -24.88 8.80 2.86
C PRO A 299 -24.99 9.37 1.44
N ASN A 300 -26.23 9.42 0.92
CA ASN A 300 -26.55 10.04 -0.37
C ASN A 300 -25.76 9.46 -1.56
N GLY A 301 -25.37 8.18 -1.47
CA GLY A 301 -24.65 7.49 -2.52
C GLY A 301 -25.46 7.42 -3.82
N LYS A 302 -24.75 7.56 -4.93
CA LYS A 302 -25.29 7.59 -6.30
C LYS A 302 -24.28 6.95 -7.25
N GLU A 303 -24.66 6.81 -8.51
CA GLU A 303 -23.70 6.34 -9.51
C GLU A 303 -22.44 7.23 -9.54
N GLY A 304 -21.27 6.61 -9.58
CA GLY A 304 -19.97 7.30 -9.47
C GLY A 304 -19.53 7.74 -8.06
N SER A 305 -20.36 7.59 -7.01
CA SER A 305 -19.97 8.02 -5.65
C SER A 305 -19.13 7.01 -4.87
N HIS A 306 -18.81 5.86 -5.45
CA HIS A 306 -18.13 4.76 -4.74
C HIS A 306 -16.69 5.09 -4.32
N LYS A 307 -16.13 6.23 -4.77
CA LYS A 307 -14.84 6.76 -4.31
C LYS A 307 -14.96 7.91 -3.31
N ASP A 308 -16.18 8.30 -2.93
CA ASP A 308 -16.40 9.42 -2.01
C ASP A 308 -15.80 9.10 -0.62
N PRO A 309 -15.15 10.10 0.02
CA PRO A 309 -14.64 9.94 1.38
C PRO A 309 -15.72 9.59 2.40
N ALA A 310 -15.37 8.70 3.34
CA ALA A 310 -16.27 8.22 4.37
C ALA A 310 -16.72 9.34 5.32
N GLN A 311 -18.03 9.47 5.51
CA GLN A 311 -18.58 10.28 6.60
C GLN A 311 -18.61 9.50 7.91
N GLU A 312 -18.72 8.18 7.83
CA GLU A 312 -18.70 7.29 8.97
C GLU A 312 -17.83 6.05 8.72
N ILE A 313 -17.31 5.48 9.79
CA ILE A 313 -16.77 4.11 9.78
C ILE A 313 -17.73 3.26 10.62
N TRP A 314 -18.21 2.17 10.03
CA TRP A 314 -19.11 1.22 10.66
C TRP A 314 -18.30 -0.01 11.09
N VAL A 315 -18.64 -0.56 12.24
CA VAL A 315 -18.00 -1.75 12.80
C VAL A 315 -19.04 -2.85 12.88
N PHE A 316 -18.71 -4.00 12.32
CA PHE A 316 -19.52 -5.21 12.36
C PHE A 316 -18.76 -6.30 13.11
N ASP A 317 -19.51 -7.07 13.88
CA ASP A 317 -19.07 -8.38 14.35
C ASP A 317 -19.17 -9.35 13.17
N PHE A 318 -18.06 -10.02 12.85
CA PHE A 318 -17.95 -10.86 11.65
C PHE A 318 -18.87 -12.09 11.76
N ASP A 319 -18.92 -12.71 12.94
CA ASP A 319 -19.62 -13.98 13.16
C ASP A 319 -21.14 -13.79 13.13
N SER A 320 -21.65 -12.82 13.89
CA SER A 320 -23.07 -12.51 13.95
C SER A 320 -23.56 -11.64 12.78
N LYS A 321 -22.64 -11.06 11.99
CA LYS A 321 -22.93 -10.12 10.90
C LYS A 321 -23.70 -8.89 11.37
N ALA A 322 -23.64 -8.59 12.66
CA ALA A 322 -24.36 -7.49 13.28
C ALA A 322 -23.48 -6.25 13.37
N ARG A 323 -24.07 -5.09 13.07
CA ARG A 323 -23.39 -3.81 13.29
C ARG A 323 -23.31 -3.51 14.79
N ILE A 324 -22.10 -3.38 15.31
CA ILE A 324 -21.84 -3.11 16.73
C ILE A 324 -21.50 -1.64 17.01
N GLN A 325 -21.04 -0.88 16.01
CA GLN A 325 -20.69 0.53 16.20
C GLN A 325 -20.78 1.34 14.90
N ARG A 326 -21.01 2.65 15.05
CA ARG A 326 -20.81 3.67 14.03
C ARG A 326 -20.01 4.82 14.65
N VAL A 327 -19.01 5.34 13.94
CA VAL A 327 -18.21 6.50 14.37
C VAL A 327 -18.01 7.47 13.22
N LYS A 328 -17.60 8.71 13.52
CA LYS A 328 -17.17 9.66 12.48
C LYS A 328 -16.05 9.05 11.65
N GLY A 329 -16.17 9.15 10.32
CA GLY A 329 -15.28 8.46 9.38
C GLY A 329 -14.01 9.22 9.03
N ALA A 330 -13.84 10.45 9.53
CA ALA A 330 -12.67 11.30 9.30
C ALA A 330 -12.29 11.46 7.81
N ASN A 331 -13.29 11.49 6.91
CA ASN A 331 -13.11 11.50 5.46
C ASN A 331 -12.23 10.35 4.95
N ALA A 332 -12.29 9.18 5.59
CA ALA A 332 -11.46 8.05 5.21
C ALA A 332 -11.74 7.62 3.76
N VAL A 333 -10.69 7.49 2.95
CA VAL A 333 -10.78 6.80 1.65
C VAL A 333 -10.16 5.42 1.69
N SER A 334 -9.29 5.16 2.67
CA SER A 334 -8.62 3.88 2.85
C SER A 334 -8.48 3.57 4.33
N ILE A 335 -8.72 2.32 4.72
CA ILE A 335 -8.55 1.86 6.10
C ILE A 335 -7.75 0.55 6.19
N SER A 336 -6.89 0.42 7.20
CA SER A 336 -6.17 -0.83 7.48
C SER A 336 -6.05 -1.04 9.00
N ALA A 337 -6.03 -2.29 9.44
CA ALA A 337 -5.92 -2.63 10.86
C ALA A 337 -4.59 -3.35 11.14
N SER A 338 -3.89 -2.95 12.22
CA SER A 338 -2.84 -3.81 12.79
C SER A 338 -3.47 -5.10 13.33
N GLN A 339 -2.68 -6.18 13.41
CA GLN A 339 -3.19 -7.53 13.69
C GLN A 339 -2.75 -8.07 15.06
N ASP A 340 -2.21 -7.21 15.91
CA ASP A 340 -1.82 -7.54 17.28
C ASP A 340 -3.00 -7.43 18.27
N ASP A 341 -2.78 -7.83 19.53
CA ASP A 341 -3.82 -7.84 20.56
C ASP A 341 -4.28 -6.44 21.00
N LYS A 342 -3.57 -5.37 20.63
CA LYS A 342 -3.95 -3.97 20.90
C LYS A 342 -4.18 -3.23 19.58
N PRO A 343 -5.13 -3.69 18.75
CA PRO A 343 -5.18 -3.28 17.37
C PRO A 343 -5.48 -1.79 17.24
N LEU A 344 -4.78 -1.17 16.29
CA LEU A 344 -5.08 0.15 15.76
C LEU A 344 -5.76 0.02 14.40
N LEU A 345 -6.75 0.87 14.15
CA LEU A 345 -7.27 1.11 12.81
C LEU A 345 -6.67 2.42 12.29
N PHE A 346 -5.98 2.32 11.17
CA PHE A 346 -5.47 3.44 10.40
C PHE A 346 -6.50 3.85 9.36
N ALA A 347 -6.72 5.15 9.21
CA ALA A 347 -7.59 5.72 8.18
C ALA A 347 -6.88 6.86 7.48
N LEU A 348 -6.86 6.82 6.15
CA LEU A 348 -6.31 7.87 5.30
C LEU A 348 -7.41 8.89 4.96
N ASP A 349 -7.27 10.12 5.41
CA ASP A 349 -8.21 11.21 5.09
C ASP A 349 -8.03 11.64 3.64
N GLY A 350 -9.03 11.36 2.79
CA GLY A 350 -8.99 11.67 1.37
C GLY A 350 -9.23 13.13 0.99
N LYS A 351 -9.45 14.03 1.96
CA LYS A 351 -9.57 15.48 1.72
C LYS A 351 -8.31 16.23 2.11
N ASN A 352 -7.70 15.85 3.22
CA ASN A 352 -6.51 16.53 3.77
C ASN A 352 -5.22 15.72 3.61
N MET A 353 -5.31 14.48 3.12
CA MET A 353 -4.19 13.55 2.94
C MET A 353 -3.36 13.33 4.22
N GLY A 354 -4.07 13.25 5.34
CA GLY A 354 -3.51 12.93 6.64
C GLY A 354 -3.84 11.51 7.09
N LEU A 355 -3.07 11.04 8.06
CA LEU A 355 -3.28 9.73 8.70
C LEU A 355 -4.00 9.90 10.03
N VAL A 356 -5.12 9.21 10.18
CA VAL A 356 -5.93 9.19 11.40
C VAL A 356 -5.82 7.81 12.04
N VAL A 357 -5.59 7.78 13.35
CA VAL A 357 -5.40 6.55 14.13
C VAL A 357 -6.55 6.40 15.12
N PHE A 358 -7.18 5.23 15.10
CA PHE A 358 -8.19 4.80 16.04
C PHE A 358 -7.66 3.62 16.86
N GLU A 359 -7.97 3.58 18.16
CA GLU A 359 -7.93 2.33 18.91
C GLU A 359 -9.09 1.43 18.46
N ALA A 360 -8.85 0.13 18.28
CA ALA A 360 -9.82 -0.79 17.70
C ALA A 360 -10.12 -2.04 18.56
N ALA A 361 -9.48 -2.20 19.72
CA ALA A 361 -9.59 -3.38 20.57
C ALA A 361 -11.05 -3.68 21.02
N ASN A 362 -11.69 -2.72 21.71
CA ASN A 362 -13.02 -2.89 22.29
C ASN A 362 -14.07 -1.98 21.67
N LYS A 363 -13.75 -0.70 21.50
CA LYS A 363 -14.55 0.27 20.74
C LYS A 363 -13.62 0.97 19.78
N LEU A 364 -14.13 1.31 18.61
CA LEU A 364 -13.43 2.17 17.68
C LEU A 364 -13.45 3.60 18.23
N VAL A 365 -12.29 4.15 18.57
CA VAL A 365 -12.17 5.50 19.13
C VAL A 365 -11.00 6.20 18.47
N GLN A 366 -11.26 7.34 17.83
CA GLN A 366 -10.21 8.17 17.26
C GLN A 366 -9.31 8.71 18.38
N LYS A 367 -7.99 8.53 18.23
CA LYS A 367 -7.01 8.97 19.22
C LYS A 367 -6.10 10.07 18.72
N ARG A 368 -5.59 9.92 17.50
CA ARG A 368 -4.52 10.77 16.99
C ARG A 368 -4.70 11.02 15.50
N ARG A 369 -4.05 12.07 15.02
CA ARG A 369 -4.07 12.47 13.61
C ARG A 369 -2.77 13.20 13.25
N LEU A 370 -2.27 12.94 12.06
CA LEU A 370 -1.11 13.58 11.45
C LEU A 370 -1.54 14.20 10.13
N ASP A 371 -1.47 15.53 10.03
CA ASP A 371 -1.77 16.28 8.80
C ASP A 371 -0.67 17.30 8.48
N PRO A 372 -0.36 17.53 7.19
CA PRO A 372 -0.55 16.57 6.10
C PRO A 372 0.46 15.41 6.22
N LEU A 373 0.21 14.29 5.54
CA LEU A 373 1.18 13.19 5.42
C LEU A 373 1.59 12.95 3.96
N ALA A 374 0.63 12.95 3.05
CA ALA A 374 0.80 12.61 1.64
C ALA A 374 0.17 13.67 0.74
N GLU A 375 0.32 13.51 -0.57
CA GLU A 375 -0.33 14.36 -1.58
C GLU A 375 -1.54 13.67 -2.21
N THR A 376 -1.41 12.39 -2.56
CA THR A 376 -2.46 11.57 -3.16
C THR A 376 -2.26 10.09 -2.83
N ALA A 377 -2.41 9.74 -1.56
CA ALA A 377 -2.28 8.36 -1.13
C ALA A 377 -3.59 7.57 -1.26
N PHE A 378 -3.49 6.25 -1.48
CA PHE A 378 -4.66 5.38 -1.64
C PHE A 378 -4.52 4.00 -0.99
N LEU A 379 -3.32 3.56 -0.64
CA LEU A 379 -3.09 2.22 -0.08
C LEU A 379 -2.38 2.33 1.27
N LEU A 380 -2.95 1.66 2.26
CA LEU A 380 -2.38 1.48 3.59
C LEU A 380 -2.00 0.01 3.77
N GLU A 381 -0.72 -0.24 4.03
CA GLU A 381 -0.21 -1.55 4.45
C GLU A 381 0.32 -1.45 5.88
N THR A 382 0.04 -2.47 6.70
CA THR A 382 0.50 -2.55 8.08
C THR A 382 1.53 -3.64 8.22
N GLN A 383 2.44 -3.48 9.19
CA GLN A 383 3.36 -4.54 9.56
C GLN A 383 2.56 -5.80 10.00
N PRO A 384 2.89 -7.00 9.48
CA PRO A 384 2.15 -8.23 9.73
C PRO A 384 2.24 -8.74 11.16
#